data_AF-H8GRM3-F1
#
_entry.id   AF-H8GRM3-F1
#
_cell.length_a   1.000
_cell.length_b   1.000
_cell.length_c   1.000
_cell.angle_alpha   90.00
_cell.angle_beta   90.00
_cell.angle_gamma   90.00
#
_symmetry.space_group_name_H-M   'P 1'
#
loop_
_entity.id
_entity.type
_entity.pdbx_description
1 polymer ?
#
loop_
_entity_poly.entity_id
_entity_poly.type
_entity_poly.pdbx_seq_one_letter_code
_entity_poly.pdbx_strand_id
1 'polypeptide(L)' 'MQAGVLKTPVIKKHVHEDGWVVTLDGKHKMNPALETARGHVRVFKTLDAAVGVLFDLGFEKVNVVR' A
#
# COMPACT_ATOMS: atom_id res chain seq x y z
N MET A 1 -12.76 5.21 -20.73
CA MET A 1 -12.56 4.72 -19.35
C MET A 1 -11.11 4.29 -19.24
N GLN A 2 -10.24 5.08 -18.60
CA GLN A 2 -8.82 4.71 -18.50
C GLN A 2 -8.62 3.82 -17.26
N ALA A 3 -9.02 2.57 -17.39
CA ALA A 3 -8.55 1.49 -16.53
C ALA A 3 -7.13 1.16 -16.99
N GLY A 4 -6.09 1.71 -16.38
CA GLY A 4 -4.77 1.51 -16.98
C GLY A 4 -3.51 2.00 -16.28
N VAL A 5 -3.54 2.50 -15.06
CA VAL A 5 -2.30 2.65 -14.28
C VAL A 5 -2.61 2.33 -12.83
N LEU A 6 -2.24 1.13 -12.38
CA LEU A 6 -2.07 0.85 -10.95
C LEU A 6 -1.06 1.88 -10.44
N LYS A 7 -1.53 2.82 -9.62
CA LYS A 7 -0.74 3.97 -9.19
C LYS A 7 0.38 3.51 -8.26
N THR A 8 1.54 4.18 -8.31
CA THR A 8 2.74 3.76 -7.56
C THR A 8 2.41 3.54 -6.07
N PRO A 9 2.68 2.35 -5.52
CA PRO A 9 2.43 2.07 -4.13
C PRO A 9 3.52 2.71 -3.27
N VAL A 10 3.08 3.28 -2.14
CA VAL A 10 3.92 3.91 -1.14
C VAL A 10 3.74 3.16 0.18
N ILE A 11 4.84 2.65 0.73
CA ILE A 11 4.86 2.01 2.04
C ILE A 11 5.26 3.06 3.09
N LYS A 12 4.49 3.14 4.18
CA LYS A 12 4.74 4.03 5.33
C LYS A 12 4.65 3.26 6.64
N LYS A 13 5.36 3.72 7.67
CA LYS A 13 5.19 3.19 9.03
C LYS A 13 3.79 3.53 9.55
N HIS A 14 3.13 2.56 10.18
CA HIS A 14 1.82 2.79 10.78
C HIS A 14 1.96 3.70 12.01
N VAL A 15 1.09 4.72 12.12
CA VAL A 15 1.22 5.77 13.13
C VAL A 15 0.85 5.28 14.53
N HIS A 16 -0.01 4.27 14.62
CA HIS A 16 -0.60 3.81 15.88
C HIS A 16 -0.11 2.43 16.34
N GLU A 17 0.60 1.69 15.49
CA GLU A 17 1.06 0.32 15.79
C GLU A 17 2.44 0.09 15.18
N ASP A 18 3.21 -0.85 15.74
CA ASP A 18 4.40 -1.35 15.10
C ASP A 18 4.03 -2.15 13.85
N GLY A 19 4.22 -1.54 12.68
CA GLY A 19 3.92 -2.16 11.40
C GLY A 19 4.00 -1.19 10.22
N TRP A 20 3.64 -1.69 9.05
CA TRP A 20 3.72 -1.00 7.77
C TRP A 20 2.37 -1.00 7.07
N VAL A 21 2.03 0.12 6.44
CA VAL A 21 0.83 0.25 5.62
C VAL A 21 1.21 0.62 4.20
N VAL A 22 0.43 0.11 3.24
CA VAL A 22 0.58 0.43 1.82
C VAL A 22 -0.54 1.37 1.42
N THR A 23 -0.19 2.50 0.83
CA THR A 23 -1.12 3.46 0.21
C THR A 23 -0.81 3.58 -1.29
N LEU A 24 -1.83 3.73 -2.13
CA LEU A 24 -1.63 4.05 -3.55
C LEU A 24 -1.70 5.57 -3.73
N ASP A 25 -0.66 6.17 -4.31
CA ASP A 25 -0.60 7.62 -4.54
C ASP A 25 -1.68 8.05 -5.54
N GLY A 26 -2.42 9.15 -5.31
CA GLY A 26 -3.52 9.55 -6.19
C GLY A 26 -3.92 11.03 -6.13
N LYS A 27 -4.32 11.58 -7.29
CA LYS A 27 -4.77 12.99 -7.48
C LYS A 27 -6.06 13.39 -6.73
N HIS A 28 -6.77 12.44 -6.11
CA HIS A 28 -7.97 12.71 -5.31
C HIS A 28 -7.67 12.41 -3.85
N LYS A 29 -8.24 13.21 -2.94
CA LYS A 29 -8.01 13.26 -1.48
C LYS A 29 -8.18 11.94 -0.68
N MET A 30 -8.34 10.80 -1.34
CA MET A 30 -8.22 9.47 -0.73
C MET A 30 -6.89 8.89 -1.18
N ASN A 31 -5.97 8.68 -0.24
CA ASN A 31 -4.87 7.74 -0.42
C ASN A 31 -5.44 6.36 -0.10
N PRO A 32 -5.99 5.59 -1.07
CA PRO A 32 -6.56 4.29 -0.74
C PRO A 32 -5.45 3.40 -0.20
N ALA A 33 -5.65 2.91 1.02
CA ALA A 33 -4.79 1.91 1.62
C ALA A 33 -5.23 0.51 1.16
N LEU A 34 -4.34 -0.47 1.23
CA LEU A 34 -4.78 -1.86 1.14
C LEU A 34 -5.66 -2.17 2.35
N GLU A 35 -6.82 -2.76 2.10
CA GLU A 35 -7.79 -3.12 3.13
C GLU A 35 -7.80 -4.62 3.37
N THR A 36 -8.18 -5.01 4.57
CA THR A 36 -8.58 -6.37 4.90
C THR A 36 -9.98 -6.63 4.35
N ALA A 37 -10.40 -7.90 4.29
CA ALA A 37 -11.77 -8.26 3.92
C ALA A 37 -12.86 -7.64 4.82
N ARG A 38 -12.48 -7.05 5.97
CA ARG A 38 -13.36 -6.36 6.91
C ARG A 38 -13.41 -4.84 6.70
N GLY A 39 -12.73 -4.30 5.68
CA GLY A 39 -12.69 -2.86 5.39
C GLY A 39 -11.75 -2.05 6.31
N HIS A 40 -10.95 -2.71 7.14
CA HIS A 40 -9.89 -2.05 7.92
C HIS A 40 -8.59 -1.95 7.11
N VAL A 41 -7.79 -0.91 7.38
CA VAL A 41 -6.43 -0.80 6.83
C VAL A 41 -5.63 -2.04 7.18
N ARG A 42 -5.00 -2.65 6.17
CA ARG A 42 -4.12 -3.80 6.34
C ARG A 42 -2.76 -3.33 6.84
N VAL A 43 -2.40 -3.76 8.06
CA VAL A 43 -1.09 -3.53 8.67
C VAL A 43 -0.22 -4.78 8.49
N PHE A 44 0.98 -4.59 7.97
CA PHE A 44 1.98 -5.62 7.77
C PHE A 44 3.01 -5.58 8.90
N LYS A 45 3.31 -6.73 9.50
CA LYS A 45 4.29 -6.82 10.59
C LYS A 45 5.72 -6.49 10.14
N THR A 46 6.08 -6.80 8.90
CA THR A 46 7.41 -6.54 8.33
C THR A 46 7.30 -5.78 7.01
N LEU A 47 8.35 -5.02 6.70
CA LEU A 47 8.45 -4.30 5.42
C LEU A 47 8.45 -5.30 4.25
N ASP A 48 9.19 -6.41 4.38
CA ASP A 48 9.30 -7.44 3.36
C ASP A 48 7.94 -8.07 3.01
N ALA A 49 7.08 -8.28 4.01
CA ALA A 49 5.73 -8.79 3.76
C ALA A 49 4.86 -7.79 2.99
N ALA A 50 4.99 -6.49 3.27
CA ALA A 50 4.31 -5.44 2.53
C ALA A 50 4.81 -5.35 1.08
N VAL A 51 6.13 -5.46 0.88
CA VAL A 51 6.74 -5.45 -0.46
C VAL A 51 6.36 -6.68 -1.27
N GLY A 52 6.40 -7.88 -0.67
CA GLY A 52 6.05 -9.14 -1.33
C GLY A 52 4.63 -9.11 -1.89
N VAL A 53 3.65 -8.67 -1.08
CA VAL A 53 2.26 -8.54 -1.55
C VAL A 53 2.12 -7.58 -2.73
N LEU A 54 2.91 -6.51 -2.79
CA LEU A 54 2.85 -5.59 -3.94
C LEU A 54 3.35 -6.27 -5.22
N PHE A 55 4.44 -7.04 -5.14
CA PHE A 55 4.92 -7.80 -6.30
C PHE A 55 3.96 -8.92 -6.71
N ASP A 56 3.34 -9.62 -5.75
CA ASP A 56 2.32 -10.64 -6.02
C ASP A 56 1.08 -10.05 -6.73
N LEU A 57 0.78 -8.78 -6.47
CA LEU A 57 -0.30 -8.02 -7.14
C LEU A 57 0.11 -7.45 -8.51
N GLY A 58 1.36 -7.67 -8.95
CA GLY A 58 1.86 -7.24 -10.26
C GLY A 58 2.42 -5.82 -10.31
N PHE A 59 2.75 -5.20 -9.17
CA PHE A 59 3.45 -3.93 -9.17
C PHE A 59 4.93 -4.12 -9.52
N GLU A 60 5.43 -3.36 -10.49
CA GLU A 60 6.83 -3.44 -10.92
C GLU A 60 7.79 -2.61 -10.04
N LYS A 61 7.25 -1.60 -9.34
CA LYS A 61 8.03 -0.67 -8.53
C LYS A 61 7.29 -0.28 -7.25
N VAL A 62 8.05 -0.14 -6.17
CA VAL A 62 7.56 0.25 -4.85
C VAL A 62 8.44 1.37 -4.29
N ASN A 63 7.81 2.39 -3.69
CA ASN A 63 8.51 3.41 -2.93
C ASN A 63 8.32 3.17 -1.42
N VAL A 64 9.41 3.16 -0.67
CA VAL A 64 9.37 3.07 0.80
C VAL A 64 9.73 4.44 1.38
N VAL A 65 8.85 5.00 2.20
CA VAL A 65 9.04 6.28 2.88
C VAL A 65 9.24 6.02 4.36
N ARG A 66 10.29 6.62 4.93
CA ARG A 66 10.58 6.59 6.37
C ARG A 66 10.03 7.83 7.06
#